data_AF-A0A1F5B5D2-F1
#
_entry.id   AF-A0A1F5B5D2-F1
#
_cell.length_a   1.000
_cell.length_b   1.000
_cell.length_c   1.000
_cell.angle_alpha   90.00
_cell.angle_beta   90.00
_cell.angle_gamma   90.00
#
_symmetry.space_group_name_H-M   'P 1'
#
loop_
_entity.id
_entity.type
_entity.pdbx_description
1 polymer ?
#
loop_
_entity_poly.entity_id
_entity_poly.type
_entity_poly.pdbx_seq_one_letter_code
_entity_poly.pdbx_strand_id
1 'polypeptide(L)'
;MIPTSFLSHLECGLCGERLDADKLWNLCPKCGKPLLVRYDLDAARAGLMRESLAGREPTMWRYRELLPVRDDAFKLCLGEGFTPLFRAARLEREVMHNGLYIKDEGLNPTGSFKARGLAAAVSRAFELGVKAVSIPTAGNAGCAMSAYASLAGLEAHVFMPADVPRPFINECRVLGARVTLIDGLITDCGKAAREGIDKYGRFDVSTLKEPYRIEGKKTMGYEVAEQMGWTLPDVIIYPTGGGTGLVGMWKAFGEMEKLGWIGPKRPRMVTVQSDGCAPIVKAFYENKEFAEPWPNARTIADGIRVPAAVGDFLILRALRESGGTAVAVPDAAILEATYLMGKTSGIWPAPEGGATLAAFLRLRKDGWIRDDESVILFNTGNGAKYSHIWD
;
A
#
# COMPACT_ATOMS: atom_id res chain seq x y z
N MET A 1 27.90 -15.82 4.40
CA MET A 1 27.51 -14.65 3.57
C MET A 1 26.01 -14.47 3.74
N ILE A 2 25.53 -13.26 4.06
CA ILE A 2 24.08 -13.01 4.19
C ILE A 2 23.48 -13.10 2.79
N PRO A 3 22.43 -13.91 2.56
CA PRO A 3 21.80 -13.99 1.25
C PRO A 3 21.14 -12.66 0.89
N THR A 4 20.96 -12.40 -0.40
CA THR A 4 20.21 -11.22 -0.89
C THR A 4 18.77 -11.20 -0.38
N SER A 5 18.17 -12.38 -0.16
CA SER A 5 16.82 -12.54 0.39
C SER A 5 16.69 -13.83 1.21
N PHE A 6 15.99 -13.76 2.34
CA PHE A 6 15.55 -14.89 3.15
C PHE A 6 14.21 -15.48 2.69
N LEU A 7 13.79 -15.20 1.45
CA LEU A 7 12.57 -15.76 0.86
C LEU A 7 12.53 -17.29 1.01
N SER A 8 11.48 -17.79 1.68
CA SER A 8 11.28 -19.20 1.96
C SER A 8 10.22 -19.80 1.05
N HIS A 9 8.97 -19.34 1.16
CA HIS A 9 7.83 -19.89 0.44
C HIS A 9 6.70 -18.86 0.34
N LEU A 10 5.68 -19.19 -0.45
CA LEU A 10 4.40 -18.49 -0.43
C LEU A 10 3.40 -19.26 0.43
N GLU A 11 2.56 -18.56 1.18
CA GLU A 11 1.55 -19.16 2.03
C GLU A 11 0.20 -18.47 1.82
N CYS A 12 -0.87 -19.22 1.59
CA CYS A 12 -2.20 -18.64 1.50
C CYS A 12 -2.62 -18.01 2.85
N GLY A 13 -2.98 -16.73 2.82
CA GLY A 13 -3.38 -16.01 4.04
C GLY A 13 -4.65 -16.55 4.71
N LEU A 14 -5.47 -17.36 4.01
CA LEU A 14 -6.68 -17.96 4.56
C LEU A 14 -6.52 -19.45 4.89
N CYS A 15 -6.17 -20.30 3.90
CA CYS A 15 -6.17 -21.74 4.08
C CYS A 15 -4.80 -22.35 4.43
N GLY A 16 -3.74 -21.53 4.52
CA GLY A 16 -2.39 -21.98 4.89
C GLY A 16 -1.67 -22.83 3.83
N GLU A 17 -2.22 -22.94 2.61
CA GLU A 17 -1.58 -23.69 1.52
C GLU A 17 -0.20 -23.11 1.22
N ARG A 18 0.83 -23.96 1.21
CA ARG A 18 2.21 -23.58 0.93
C ARG A 18 2.56 -23.84 -0.52
N LEU A 19 3.12 -22.84 -1.18
CA LEU A 19 3.50 -22.90 -2.59
C LEU A 19 4.96 -22.49 -2.76
N ASP A 20 5.57 -23.03 -3.80
CA ASP A 20 6.92 -22.70 -4.22
C ASP A 20 7.04 -21.22 -4.58
N ALA A 21 7.94 -20.50 -3.91
CA ALA A 21 8.14 -19.07 -4.15
C ALA A 21 8.86 -18.76 -5.47
N ASP A 22 9.56 -19.74 -6.04
CA ASP A 22 10.33 -19.62 -7.29
C ASP A 22 9.50 -19.97 -8.54
N LYS A 23 8.17 -20.00 -8.38
CA LYS A 23 7.20 -20.11 -9.47
C LYS A 23 6.29 -18.89 -9.50
N LEU A 24 5.75 -18.61 -10.68
CA LEU A 24 4.75 -17.57 -10.84
C LEU A 24 3.41 -18.04 -10.27
N TRP A 25 2.89 -17.24 -9.34
CA TRP A 25 1.58 -17.44 -8.76
C TRP A 25 0.80 -16.13 -8.74
N ASN A 26 -0.50 -16.26 -8.99
CA ASN A 26 -1.46 -15.25 -8.58
C ASN A 26 -2.12 -15.67 -7.26
N LEU A 27 -3.44 -15.90 -7.27
CA LEU A 27 -4.18 -16.29 -6.07
C LEU A 27 -3.92 -17.75 -5.73
N CYS A 28 -4.20 -18.12 -4.48
CA CYS A 28 -4.12 -19.51 -4.04
C CYS A 28 -4.99 -20.40 -4.95
N PRO A 29 -4.45 -21.47 -5.56
CA PRO A 29 -5.20 -22.33 -6.46
C PRO A 29 -6.30 -23.13 -5.74
N LYS A 30 -6.20 -23.28 -4.41
CA LYS A 30 -7.15 -24.06 -3.59
C LYS A 30 -8.38 -23.27 -3.17
N CYS A 31 -8.24 -21.99 -2.83
CA CYS A 31 -9.34 -21.19 -2.27
C CYS A 31 -9.50 -19.79 -2.88
N GLY A 32 -8.67 -19.42 -3.86
CA GLY A 32 -8.77 -18.12 -4.54
C GLY A 32 -8.41 -16.91 -3.67
N LYS A 33 -7.78 -17.09 -2.52
CA LYS A 33 -7.37 -16.00 -1.61
C LYS A 33 -5.90 -15.60 -1.77
N PRO A 34 -5.50 -14.41 -1.29
CA PRO A 34 -4.16 -13.90 -1.50
C PRO A 34 -3.08 -14.81 -0.90
N LEU A 35 -1.97 -14.92 -1.62
CA LEU A 35 -0.74 -15.53 -1.13
C LEU A 35 0.10 -14.46 -0.42
N LEU A 36 0.73 -14.83 0.68
CA LEU A 36 1.64 -14.01 1.46
C LEU A 36 3.05 -14.56 1.32
N VAL A 37 4.03 -13.67 1.16
CA VAL A 37 5.43 -14.07 1.11
C VAL A 37 5.94 -14.35 2.51
N ARG A 38 6.56 -15.52 2.71
CA ARG A 38 7.16 -15.95 3.97
C ARG A 38 8.68 -15.99 3.85
N TYR A 39 9.35 -15.63 4.94
CA TYR A 39 10.80 -15.57 5.05
C TYR A 39 11.27 -16.54 6.14
N ASP A 40 12.48 -17.06 5.99
CA ASP A 40 13.18 -17.77 7.06
C ASP A 40 13.68 -16.75 8.09
N LEU A 41 12.80 -16.41 9.04
CA LEU A 41 13.08 -15.39 10.05
C LEU A 41 14.06 -15.88 11.12
N ASP A 42 14.20 -17.19 11.32
CA ASP A 42 15.18 -17.74 12.25
C ASP A 42 16.60 -17.59 11.68
N ALA A 43 16.78 -17.93 10.39
CA ALA A 43 18.03 -17.67 9.68
C ALA A 43 18.32 -16.17 9.56
N ALA A 44 17.29 -15.35 9.28
CA ALA A 44 17.44 -13.90 9.24
C ALA A 44 17.86 -13.33 10.60
N ARG A 45 17.26 -13.78 11.71
CA ARG A 45 17.62 -13.34 13.06
C ARG A 45 19.08 -13.67 13.41
N ALA A 46 19.60 -14.80 12.94
CA ALA A 46 20.96 -15.21 13.20
C ALA A 46 22.02 -14.35 12.46
N GLY A 47 21.66 -13.72 11.33
CA GLY A 47 22.61 -13.03 10.45
C GLY A 47 22.34 -11.56 10.16
N LEU A 48 21.09 -11.08 10.31
CA LEU A 48 20.66 -9.74 9.93
C LEU A 48 20.39 -8.89 11.17
N MET A 49 21.39 -8.08 11.53
CA MET A 49 21.28 -7.10 12.61
C MET A 49 20.68 -5.79 12.09
N ARG A 50 19.87 -5.11 12.89
CA ARG A 50 19.28 -3.81 12.52
C ARG A 50 20.36 -2.75 12.22
N GLU A 51 21.50 -2.82 12.90
CA GLU A 51 22.65 -1.93 12.73
C GLU A 51 23.27 -2.08 11.33
N SER A 52 23.08 -3.23 10.68
CA SER A 52 23.54 -3.46 9.30
C SER A 52 22.81 -2.61 8.25
N LEU A 53 21.72 -1.93 8.65
CA LEU A 53 20.97 -1.02 7.79
C LEU A 53 21.59 0.38 7.74
N ALA A 54 22.47 0.72 8.68
CA ALA A 54 23.15 2.00 8.72
C ALA A 54 24.02 2.20 7.46
N GLY A 55 23.95 3.41 6.87
CA GLY A 55 24.71 3.75 5.66
C GLY A 55 24.19 3.14 4.37
N ARG A 56 23.13 2.31 4.41
CA ARG A 56 22.45 1.86 3.18
C ARG A 56 21.74 3.03 2.51
N GLU A 57 21.64 2.95 1.19
CA GLU A 57 20.92 3.92 0.37
C GLU A 57 19.46 4.08 0.86
N PRO A 58 18.92 5.31 0.93
CA PRO A 58 17.57 5.58 1.42
C PRO A 58 16.49 5.22 0.39
N THR A 59 16.35 3.92 0.10
CA THR A 59 15.28 3.36 -0.74
C THR A 59 14.61 2.20 -0.03
N MET A 60 13.48 1.71 -0.53
CA MET A 60 12.80 0.55 0.03
C MET A 60 13.70 -0.71 0.02
N TRP A 61 14.66 -0.77 -0.92
CA TRP A 61 15.59 -1.88 -1.08
C TRP A 61 16.67 -1.95 0.00
N ARG A 62 16.72 -0.96 0.91
CA ARG A 62 17.54 -1.07 2.12
C ARG A 62 17.18 -2.27 2.99
N TYR A 63 15.97 -2.83 2.83
CA TYR A 63 15.48 -4.04 3.51
C TYR A 63 15.48 -5.30 2.61
N ARG A 64 16.31 -5.36 1.56
CA ARG A 64 16.30 -6.42 0.51
C ARG A 64 16.25 -7.85 1.04
N GLU A 65 16.90 -8.12 2.17
CA GLU A 65 16.94 -9.44 2.79
C GLU A 65 15.54 -9.95 3.19
N LEU A 66 14.60 -9.03 3.37
CA LEU A 66 13.20 -9.30 3.69
C LEU A 66 12.29 -8.88 2.52
N LEU A 67 12.78 -8.89 1.28
CA LEU A 67 12.02 -8.66 0.06
C LEU A 67 12.10 -9.87 -0.89
N PRO A 68 11.14 -10.07 -1.80
CA PRO A 68 10.99 -11.34 -2.52
C PRO A 68 11.94 -11.53 -3.71
N VAL A 69 12.94 -10.66 -3.92
CA VAL A 69 13.87 -10.72 -5.04
C VAL A 69 15.14 -11.44 -4.60
N ARG A 70 15.57 -12.50 -5.30
CA ARG A 70 16.74 -13.31 -4.93
C ARG A 70 18.05 -12.76 -5.49
N ASP A 71 18.00 -12.16 -6.67
CA ASP A 71 19.16 -11.61 -7.37
C ASP A 71 19.02 -10.10 -7.57
N ASP A 72 20.00 -9.35 -7.04
CA ASP A 72 20.05 -7.89 -7.11
C ASP A 72 20.07 -7.36 -8.55
N ALA A 73 20.45 -8.18 -9.54
CA ALA A 73 20.39 -7.82 -10.95
C ALA A 73 18.95 -7.54 -11.45
N PHE A 74 17.93 -8.10 -10.79
CA PHE A 74 16.51 -7.91 -11.14
C PHE A 74 15.82 -6.85 -10.28
N LYS A 75 16.58 -6.19 -9.40
CA LYS A 75 16.09 -5.11 -8.55
C LYS A 75 15.85 -3.85 -9.37
N LEU A 76 14.58 -3.47 -9.50
CA LEU A 76 14.13 -2.29 -10.22
C LEU A 76 13.93 -1.17 -9.20
N CYS A 77 14.76 -0.13 -9.29
CA CYS A 77 14.75 0.98 -8.35
C CYS A 77 14.66 2.30 -9.11
N LEU A 78 13.69 3.14 -8.74
CA LEU A 78 13.54 4.52 -9.18
C LEU A 78 13.73 5.50 -8.00
N GLY A 79 14.30 5.03 -6.89
CA GLY A 79 14.46 5.79 -5.66
C GLY A 79 13.23 5.74 -4.75
N GLU A 80 12.28 4.81 -4.97
CA GLU A 80 11.11 4.66 -4.10
C GLU A 80 11.51 4.24 -2.68
N GLY A 81 10.76 4.75 -1.71
CA GLY A 81 10.97 4.46 -0.30
C GLY A 81 11.80 5.48 0.45
N PHE A 82 12.06 5.14 1.71
CA PHE A 82 12.65 6.00 2.75
C PHE A 82 12.07 7.42 2.78
N THR A 83 10.77 7.53 2.51
CA THR A 83 10.09 8.81 2.33
C THR A 83 10.06 9.60 3.65
N PRO A 84 9.90 10.94 3.59
CA PRO A 84 9.88 11.75 4.80
C PRO A 84 8.82 11.29 5.81
N LEU A 85 9.28 11.09 7.05
CA LEU A 85 8.44 11.02 8.24
C LEU A 85 8.79 12.24 9.09
N PHE A 86 7.85 13.16 9.25
CA PHE A 86 8.13 14.41 9.94
C PHE A 86 7.01 14.79 10.90
N ARG A 87 7.39 15.48 11.98
CA ARG A 87 6.45 16.01 12.97
C ARG A 87 5.75 17.24 12.40
N ALA A 88 4.42 17.24 12.38
CA ALA A 88 3.61 18.30 11.78
C ALA A 88 3.32 19.44 12.78
N ALA A 89 4.37 20.12 13.26
CA ALA A 89 4.29 21.02 14.44
C ALA A 89 3.25 22.16 14.35
N ARG A 90 2.98 22.71 13.15
CA ARG A 90 1.91 23.73 12.99
C ARG A 90 0.51 23.09 12.96
N LEU A 91 0.38 21.88 12.39
CA LEU A 91 -0.86 21.12 12.44
C LEU A 91 -1.19 20.71 13.88
N GLU A 92 -0.19 20.28 14.67
CA GLU A 92 -0.32 19.98 16.10
C GLU A 92 -0.97 21.13 16.87
N ARG A 93 -0.52 22.38 16.64
CA ARG A 93 -1.10 23.57 17.26
C ARG A 93 -2.53 23.84 16.80
N GLU A 94 -2.79 23.69 15.51
CA GLU A 94 -4.11 23.93 14.92
C GLU A 94 -5.16 22.93 15.45
N VAL A 95 -4.76 21.68 15.68
CA VAL A 95 -5.66 20.61 16.15
C VAL A 95 -5.51 20.31 17.65
N MET A 96 -4.68 21.08 18.36
CA MET A 96 -4.39 20.97 19.79
C MET A 96 -3.98 19.54 20.23
N HIS A 97 -3.08 18.91 19.49
CA HIS A 97 -2.58 17.54 19.76
C HIS A 97 -1.08 17.46 19.55
N ASN A 98 -0.34 16.90 20.51
CA ASN A 98 1.11 16.71 20.39
C ASN A 98 1.44 15.30 19.86
N GLY A 99 2.59 15.13 19.21
CA GLY A 99 3.00 13.83 18.69
C GLY A 99 2.29 13.44 17.39
N LEU A 100 1.95 14.42 16.55
CA LEU A 100 1.33 14.19 15.25
C LEU A 100 2.39 14.22 14.14
N TYR A 101 2.51 13.11 13.41
CA TYR A 101 3.47 12.93 12.34
C TYR A 101 2.77 12.68 11.01
N ILE A 102 3.41 13.07 9.92
CA ILE A 102 2.98 12.73 8.56
C ILE A 102 4.06 11.85 7.94
N LYS A 103 3.66 10.68 7.43
CA LYS A 103 4.47 9.86 6.53
C LYS A 103 4.05 10.20 5.11
N ASP A 104 4.90 10.94 4.40
CA ASP A 104 4.57 11.48 3.08
C ASP A 104 5.06 10.57 1.94
N GLU A 105 4.18 9.68 1.48
CA GLU A 105 4.45 8.80 0.34
C GLU A 105 4.19 9.47 -1.01
N GLY A 106 3.77 10.75 -1.04
CA GLY A 106 3.59 11.52 -2.27
C GLY A 106 4.88 11.83 -3.03
N LEU A 107 6.04 11.69 -2.37
CA LEU A 107 7.37 11.95 -2.93
C LEU A 107 8.03 10.74 -3.59
N ASN A 108 7.33 9.60 -3.65
CA ASN A 108 7.79 8.46 -4.45
C ASN A 108 7.87 8.83 -5.94
N PRO A 109 8.68 8.12 -6.75
CA PRO A 109 8.97 8.48 -8.14
C PRO A 109 7.75 8.57 -9.09
N THR A 110 6.62 7.94 -8.73
CA THR A 110 5.36 8.02 -9.50
C THR A 110 4.26 8.78 -8.77
N GLY A 111 4.65 9.64 -7.82
CA GLY A 111 3.74 10.50 -7.05
C GLY A 111 2.86 9.75 -6.05
N SER A 112 3.14 8.48 -5.75
CA SER A 112 2.39 7.71 -4.74
C SER A 112 3.13 6.49 -4.20
N PHE A 113 2.68 5.99 -3.05
CA PHE A 113 3.18 4.75 -2.44
C PHE A 113 3.01 3.49 -3.32
N LYS A 114 2.24 3.57 -4.41
CA LYS A 114 2.08 2.44 -5.35
C LYS A 114 3.43 2.07 -5.97
N ALA A 115 4.37 3.01 -6.04
CA ALA A 115 5.74 2.78 -6.49
C ALA A 115 6.38 1.57 -5.80
N ARG A 116 6.37 1.55 -4.46
CA ARG A 116 6.96 0.47 -3.64
C ARG A 116 6.45 -0.92 -4.01
N GLY A 117 5.13 -1.07 -4.01
CA GLY A 117 4.49 -2.35 -4.29
C GLY A 117 4.82 -2.84 -5.70
N LEU A 118 4.77 -1.93 -6.69
CA LEU A 118 5.01 -2.29 -8.08
C LEU A 118 6.50 -2.52 -8.37
N ALA A 119 7.41 -1.83 -7.68
CA ALA A 119 8.83 -2.12 -7.72
C ALA A 119 9.10 -3.58 -7.32
N ALA A 120 8.60 -4.00 -6.16
CA ALA A 120 8.79 -5.38 -5.68
C ALA A 120 8.14 -6.42 -6.60
N ALA A 121 6.91 -6.16 -7.07
CA ALA A 121 6.19 -7.12 -7.90
C ALA A 121 6.71 -7.24 -9.32
N VAL A 122 7.07 -6.12 -9.95
CA VAL A 122 7.63 -6.15 -11.31
C VAL A 122 9.06 -6.70 -11.26
N SER A 123 9.88 -6.38 -10.24
CA SER A 123 11.19 -7.01 -10.06
C SER A 123 11.10 -8.53 -9.95
N ARG A 124 10.21 -9.02 -9.08
CA ARG A 124 10.07 -10.46 -8.90
C ARG A 124 9.49 -11.15 -10.13
N ALA A 125 8.52 -10.53 -10.80
CA ALA A 125 8.01 -11.04 -12.06
C ALA A 125 9.10 -11.10 -13.14
N PHE A 126 9.93 -10.06 -13.24
CA PHE A 126 11.04 -9.98 -14.18
C PHE A 126 12.09 -11.07 -13.91
N GLU A 127 12.47 -11.27 -12.65
CA GLU A 127 13.35 -12.34 -12.19
C GLU A 127 12.82 -13.74 -12.55
N LEU A 128 11.51 -13.94 -12.45
CA LEU A 128 10.84 -15.19 -12.82
C LEU A 128 10.56 -15.31 -14.34
N GLY A 129 11.11 -14.41 -15.16
CA GLY A 129 11.09 -14.51 -16.62
C GLY A 129 9.85 -13.94 -17.31
N VAL A 130 8.99 -13.22 -16.59
CA VAL A 130 7.82 -12.54 -17.19
C VAL A 130 8.27 -11.55 -18.26
N LYS A 131 7.54 -11.53 -19.40
CA LYS A 131 7.78 -10.59 -20.52
C LYS A 131 6.72 -9.51 -20.67
N ALA A 132 5.53 -9.74 -20.10
CA ALA A 132 4.41 -8.82 -20.17
C ALA A 132 3.60 -8.81 -18.87
N VAL A 133 3.24 -7.62 -18.39
CA VAL A 133 2.41 -7.41 -17.20
C VAL A 133 1.09 -6.75 -17.56
N SER A 134 0.04 -7.07 -16.80
CA SER A 134 -1.32 -6.58 -17.01
C SER A 134 -1.92 -6.07 -15.71
N ILE A 135 -2.58 -4.90 -15.76
CA ILE A 135 -3.30 -4.36 -14.60
C ILE A 135 -4.61 -3.65 -15.02
N PRO A 136 -5.75 -4.00 -14.39
CA PRO A 136 -6.95 -3.17 -14.39
C PRO A 136 -6.83 -2.12 -13.29
N THR A 137 -6.94 -0.83 -13.64
CA THR A 137 -6.80 0.26 -12.67
C THR A 137 -7.40 1.56 -13.18
N ALA A 138 -7.85 2.42 -12.27
CA ALA A 138 -8.33 3.76 -12.56
C ALA A 138 -7.37 4.86 -12.05
N GLY A 139 -6.08 4.55 -11.79
CA GLY A 139 -5.17 5.56 -11.27
C GLY A 139 -3.76 5.08 -10.98
N ASN A 140 -3.21 5.53 -9.85
CA ASN A 140 -1.80 5.40 -9.44
C ASN A 140 -1.12 4.03 -9.62
N ALA A 141 -1.86 2.92 -9.57
CA ALA A 141 -1.26 1.60 -9.74
C ALA A 141 -0.84 1.33 -11.19
N GLY A 142 -1.58 1.87 -12.17
CA GLY A 142 -1.21 1.81 -13.58
C GLY A 142 0.07 2.59 -13.85
N CYS A 143 0.12 3.83 -13.36
CA CYS A 143 1.29 4.69 -13.48
C CYS A 143 2.56 4.03 -12.92
N ALA A 144 2.48 3.51 -11.69
CA ALA A 144 3.58 2.79 -11.07
C ALA A 144 3.98 1.55 -11.87
N MET A 145 3.02 0.71 -12.28
CA MET A 145 3.33 -0.48 -13.07
C MET A 145 4.01 -0.11 -14.40
N SER A 146 3.51 0.91 -15.10
CA SER A 146 4.09 1.39 -16.36
C SER A 146 5.54 1.82 -16.17
N ALA A 147 5.86 2.53 -15.07
CA ALA A 147 7.22 2.99 -14.79
C ALA A 147 8.19 1.81 -14.60
N TYR A 148 7.86 0.84 -13.75
CA TYR A 148 8.76 -0.29 -13.50
C TYR A 148 8.81 -1.28 -14.67
N ALA A 149 7.71 -1.46 -15.40
CA ALA A 149 7.72 -2.26 -16.62
C ALA A 149 8.61 -1.63 -17.69
N SER A 150 8.55 -0.30 -17.87
CA SER A 150 9.44 0.42 -18.77
C SER A 150 10.91 0.28 -18.36
N LEU A 151 11.22 0.39 -17.06
CA LEU A 151 12.59 0.23 -16.56
C LEU A 151 13.15 -1.18 -16.83
N ALA A 152 12.30 -2.21 -16.75
CA ALA A 152 12.65 -3.60 -17.01
C ALA A 152 12.58 -4.01 -18.50
N GLY A 153 12.10 -3.13 -19.38
CA GLY A 153 11.86 -3.48 -20.80
C GLY A 153 10.73 -4.49 -21.01
N LEU A 154 9.74 -4.54 -20.12
CA LEU A 154 8.57 -5.43 -20.21
C LEU A 154 7.40 -4.76 -20.94
N GLU A 155 6.59 -5.56 -21.64
CA GLU A 155 5.32 -5.06 -22.18
C GLU A 155 4.33 -4.75 -21.06
N ALA A 156 3.79 -3.53 -21.06
CA ALA A 156 2.83 -3.07 -20.06
C ALA A 156 1.43 -2.89 -20.67
N HIS A 157 0.43 -3.57 -20.11
CA HIS A 157 -0.97 -3.45 -20.51
C HIS A 157 -1.82 -2.88 -19.37
N VAL A 158 -2.44 -1.72 -19.60
CA VAL A 158 -3.26 -1.04 -18.60
C VAL A 158 -4.68 -0.88 -19.12
N PHE A 159 -5.64 -1.37 -18.34
CA PHE A 159 -7.06 -1.27 -18.67
C PHE A 159 -7.72 -0.27 -17.71
N MET A 160 -8.26 0.81 -18.27
CA MET A 160 -8.83 1.93 -17.52
C MET A 160 -10.26 2.21 -17.98
N PRO A 161 -11.19 2.59 -17.08
CA PRO A 161 -12.44 3.22 -17.47
C PRO A 161 -12.20 4.49 -18.30
N ALA A 162 -13.11 4.81 -19.21
CA ALA A 162 -12.99 5.98 -20.10
C ALA A 162 -13.08 7.33 -19.36
N ASP A 163 -13.66 7.36 -18.15
CA ASP A 163 -13.84 8.54 -17.30
C ASP A 163 -12.65 8.81 -16.36
N VAL A 164 -11.58 8.02 -16.43
CA VAL A 164 -10.37 8.22 -15.62
C VAL A 164 -9.73 9.58 -15.92
N PRO A 165 -9.30 10.33 -14.88
CA PRO A 165 -8.63 11.61 -15.09
C PRO A 165 -7.42 11.51 -16.03
N ARG A 166 -7.32 12.45 -16.97
CA ARG A 166 -6.29 12.49 -18.01
C ARG A 166 -4.84 12.34 -17.50
N PRO A 167 -4.44 12.91 -16.35
CA PRO A 167 -3.08 12.74 -15.84
C PRO A 167 -2.65 11.27 -15.70
N PHE A 168 -3.54 10.38 -15.24
CA PHE A 168 -3.22 8.95 -15.08
C PHE A 168 -3.04 8.25 -16.44
N ILE A 169 -3.91 8.54 -17.39
CA ILE A 169 -3.85 7.99 -18.75
C ILE A 169 -2.56 8.42 -19.44
N ASN A 170 -2.25 9.72 -19.36
CA ASN A 170 -1.08 10.30 -20.02
C ASN A 170 0.23 9.75 -19.45
N GLU A 171 0.36 9.65 -18.13
CA GLU A 171 1.54 9.09 -17.49
C GLU A 171 1.80 7.65 -17.92
N CYS A 172 0.75 6.80 -17.94
CA CYS A 172 0.89 5.42 -18.44
C CYS A 172 1.38 5.36 -19.89
N ARG A 173 0.84 6.22 -20.77
CA ARG A 173 1.22 6.24 -22.20
C ARG A 173 2.65 6.74 -22.41
N VAL A 174 3.06 7.80 -21.70
CA VAL A 174 4.42 8.35 -21.77
C VAL A 174 5.44 7.31 -21.30
N LEU A 175 5.09 6.51 -20.30
CA LEU A 175 5.89 5.39 -19.81
C LEU A 175 5.78 4.11 -20.68
N GLY A 176 5.27 4.23 -21.91
CA GLY A 176 5.26 3.14 -22.90
C GLY A 176 4.19 2.08 -22.71
N ALA A 177 3.25 2.24 -21.78
CA ALA A 177 2.19 1.26 -21.60
C ALA A 177 1.10 1.35 -22.68
N ARG A 178 0.61 0.19 -23.10
CA ARG A 178 -0.56 0.03 -23.95
C ARG A 178 -1.82 0.23 -23.11
N VAL A 179 -2.36 1.45 -23.14
CA VAL A 179 -3.58 1.82 -22.41
C VAL A 179 -4.82 1.54 -23.24
N THR A 180 -5.67 0.63 -22.77
CA THR A 180 -7.00 0.35 -23.31
C THR A 180 -8.03 1.06 -22.46
N LEU A 181 -8.76 2.02 -23.05
CA LEU A 181 -9.90 2.67 -22.41
C LEU A 181 -11.16 1.83 -22.65
N ILE A 182 -11.94 1.62 -21.61
CA ILE A 182 -13.18 0.85 -21.64
C ILE A 182 -14.34 1.75 -21.26
N ASP A 183 -15.37 1.76 -22.09
CA ASP A 183 -16.65 2.39 -21.77
C ASP A 183 -17.42 1.46 -20.82
N GLY A 184 -17.14 1.60 -19.52
CA GLY A 184 -17.65 0.71 -18.49
C GLY A 184 -16.94 0.89 -17.15
N LEU A 185 -17.25 -0.01 -16.20
CA LEU A 185 -16.72 0.08 -14.85
C LEU A 185 -15.34 -0.60 -14.73
N ILE A 186 -14.69 -0.39 -13.59
CA ILE A 186 -13.42 -1.06 -13.25
C ILE A 186 -13.54 -2.59 -13.29
N THR A 187 -14.74 -3.14 -13.06
CA THR A 187 -15.04 -4.58 -13.18
C THR A 187 -14.90 -5.07 -14.62
N ASP A 188 -15.28 -4.27 -15.60
CA ASP A 188 -15.17 -4.62 -17.02
C ASP A 188 -13.71 -4.52 -17.51
N CYS A 189 -12.95 -3.57 -16.96
CA CYS A 189 -11.49 -3.55 -17.07
C CYS A 189 -10.84 -4.83 -16.53
N GLY A 190 -11.35 -5.36 -15.42
CA GLY A 190 -10.90 -6.63 -14.86
C GLY A 190 -11.14 -7.82 -15.78
N LYS A 191 -12.27 -7.85 -16.50
CA LYS A 191 -12.59 -8.90 -17.49
C LYS A 191 -11.65 -8.83 -18.69
N ALA A 192 -11.49 -7.64 -19.29
CA ALA A 192 -10.59 -7.44 -20.43
C ALA A 192 -9.12 -7.74 -20.09
N ALA A 193 -8.68 -7.39 -18.88
CA ALA A 193 -7.35 -7.74 -18.40
C ALA A 193 -7.14 -9.26 -18.31
N ARG A 194 -8.17 -10.01 -17.86
CA ARG A 194 -8.15 -11.48 -17.74
C ARG A 194 -8.09 -12.19 -19.09
N GLU A 195 -8.84 -11.73 -20.08
CA GLU A 195 -8.75 -12.26 -21.45
C GLU A 195 -7.32 -12.14 -22.01
N GLY A 196 -6.63 -11.05 -21.68
CA GLY A 196 -5.24 -10.83 -22.06
C GLY A 196 -4.25 -11.78 -21.36
N ILE A 197 -4.55 -12.20 -20.13
CA ILE A 197 -3.73 -13.12 -19.35
C ILE A 197 -3.87 -14.54 -19.94
N ASP A 198 -5.10 -14.99 -20.13
CA ASP A 198 -5.38 -16.36 -20.58
C ASP A 198 -4.89 -16.62 -22.01
N LYS A 199 -5.00 -15.60 -22.89
CA LYS A 199 -4.63 -15.74 -24.31
C LYS A 199 -3.15 -15.49 -24.60
N TYR A 200 -2.50 -14.59 -23.86
CA TYR A 200 -1.14 -14.12 -24.19
C TYR A 200 -0.11 -14.35 -23.08
N GLY A 201 -0.46 -15.08 -22.00
CA GLY A 201 0.47 -15.41 -20.93
C GLY A 201 0.97 -14.20 -20.13
N ARG A 202 0.21 -13.11 -20.09
CA ARG A 202 0.55 -11.90 -19.33
C ARG A 202 0.44 -12.16 -17.83
N PHE A 203 1.32 -11.59 -17.03
CA PHE A 203 1.23 -11.71 -15.57
C PHE A 203 0.30 -10.65 -14.96
N ASP A 204 -0.69 -11.08 -14.17
CA ASP A 204 -1.62 -10.17 -13.48
C ASP A 204 -0.96 -9.55 -12.25
N VAL A 205 -0.79 -8.24 -12.23
CA VAL A 205 -0.25 -7.48 -11.08
C VAL A 205 -1.31 -6.65 -10.35
N SER A 206 -2.58 -7.04 -10.52
CA SER A 206 -3.72 -6.50 -9.76
C SER A 206 -3.49 -6.59 -8.25
N THR A 207 -4.05 -5.63 -7.52
CA THR A 207 -3.90 -5.53 -6.06
C THR A 207 -4.32 -6.83 -5.37
N LEU A 208 -3.41 -7.41 -4.57
CA LEU A 208 -3.60 -8.66 -3.80
C LEU A 208 -3.90 -9.91 -4.64
N LYS A 209 -3.77 -9.85 -5.96
CA LYS A 209 -3.81 -11.06 -6.79
C LYS A 209 -2.45 -11.70 -6.95
N GLU A 210 -1.39 -10.92 -6.96
CA GLU A 210 -0.02 -11.41 -6.85
C GLU A 210 0.49 -11.18 -5.40
N PRO A 211 1.47 -11.97 -4.93
CA PRO A 211 1.91 -11.94 -3.54
C PRO A 211 2.90 -10.82 -3.19
N TYR A 212 3.54 -10.18 -4.17
CA TYR A 212 4.75 -9.39 -3.99
C TYR A 212 4.48 -7.90 -3.70
N ARG A 213 3.36 -7.31 -4.12
CA ARG A 213 3.06 -5.88 -3.80
C ARG A 213 2.92 -5.59 -2.32
N ILE A 214 2.51 -6.58 -1.52
CA ILE A 214 2.50 -6.45 -0.04
C ILE A 214 3.92 -6.20 0.44
N GLU A 215 4.90 -6.92 -0.10
CA GLU A 215 6.30 -6.85 0.33
C GLU A 215 6.97 -5.52 -0.03
N GLY A 216 6.63 -4.92 -1.18
CA GLY A 216 7.06 -3.55 -1.43
C GLY A 216 6.48 -2.59 -0.39
N LYS A 217 5.19 -2.72 -0.07
CA LYS A 217 4.49 -1.80 0.85
C LYS A 217 4.82 -2.01 2.33
N LYS A 218 5.21 -3.22 2.75
CA LYS A 218 5.60 -3.47 4.14
C LYS A 218 6.83 -2.66 4.56
N THR A 219 7.66 -2.24 3.59
CA THR A 219 8.80 -1.33 3.83
C THR A 219 8.40 -0.04 4.51
N MET A 220 7.16 0.43 4.35
CA MET A 220 6.63 1.57 5.13
C MET A 220 6.68 1.30 6.65
N GLY A 221 6.44 0.07 7.09
CA GLY A 221 6.50 -0.31 8.51
C GLY A 221 7.92 -0.37 9.04
N TYR A 222 8.86 -0.92 8.25
CA TYR A 222 10.28 -0.90 8.58
C TYR A 222 10.83 0.54 8.67
N GLU A 223 10.41 1.40 7.74
CA GLU A 223 10.82 2.81 7.73
C GLU A 223 10.29 3.57 8.92
N VAL A 224 9.02 3.37 9.29
CA VAL A 224 8.46 3.98 10.49
C VAL A 224 9.28 3.59 11.73
N ALA A 225 9.60 2.30 11.87
CA ALA A 225 10.46 1.86 12.98
C ALA A 225 11.83 2.54 12.92
N GLU A 226 12.52 2.47 11.79
CA GLU A 226 13.88 2.99 11.64
C GLU A 226 13.94 4.52 11.86
N GLN A 227 13.04 5.28 11.24
CA GLN A 227 12.99 6.74 11.33
C GLN A 227 12.55 7.26 12.70
N MET A 228 11.87 6.43 13.51
CA MET A 228 11.50 6.73 14.90
C MET A 228 12.45 6.09 15.92
N GLY A 229 13.67 5.70 15.50
CA GLY A 229 14.67 5.14 16.42
C GLY A 229 14.24 3.80 17.04
N TRP A 230 13.59 2.96 16.24
CA TRP A 230 13.07 1.63 16.60
C TRP A 230 11.98 1.63 17.67
N THR A 231 11.36 2.78 17.92
CA THR A 231 10.18 2.94 18.79
C THR A 231 8.96 3.28 17.95
N LEU A 232 8.02 2.35 17.88
CA LEU A 232 6.79 2.51 17.08
C LEU A 232 5.82 3.54 17.71
N PRO A 233 4.98 4.21 16.89
CA PRO A 233 3.95 5.12 17.38
C PRO A 233 2.84 4.36 18.10
N ASP A 234 1.98 5.07 18.84
CA ASP A 234 0.81 4.48 19.49
C ASP A 234 -0.30 4.17 18.48
N VAL A 235 -0.47 5.03 17.46
CA VAL A 235 -1.53 4.91 16.45
C VAL A 235 -1.00 5.16 15.04
N ILE A 236 -1.42 4.32 14.09
CA ILE A 236 -1.23 4.56 12.65
C ILE A 236 -2.59 4.71 11.99
N ILE A 237 -2.81 5.83 11.30
CA ILE A 237 -4.01 6.09 10.51
C ILE A 237 -3.68 5.99 9.03
N TYR A 238 -4.31 5.03 8.37
CA TYR A 238 -3.99 4.64 7.00
C TYR A 238 -5.24 4.65 6.10
N PRO A 239 -5.19 5.32 4.92
CA PRO A 239 -6.32 5.36 4.00
C PRO A 239 -6.38 4.06 3.19
N THR A 240 -7.55 3.42 3.16
CA THR A 240 -7.72 2.05 2.69
C THR A 240 -8.69 1.94 1.53
N GLY A 241 -8.13 1.68 0.35
CA GLY A 241 -8.83 0.99 -0.73
C GLY A 241 -8.68 -0.53 -0.55
N GLY A 242 -7.72 -1.12 -1.28
CA GLY A 242 -7.42 -2.55 -1.17
C GLY A 242 -6.55 -2.98 0.03
N GLY A 243 -6.27 -2.10 0.99
CA GLY A 243 -5.62 -2.41 2.29
C GLY A 243 -4.20 -2.98 2.30
N THR A 244 -3.56 -3.11 1.14
CA THR A 244 -2.23 -3.75 1.00
C THR A 244 -1.16 -3.09 1.87
N GLY A 245 -1.23 -1.77 2.09
CA GLY A 245 -0.27 -1.04 2.92
C GLY A 245 -0.44 -1.33 4.41
N LEU A 246 -1.68 -1.30 4.91
CA LEU A 246 -2.02 -1.67 6.29
C LEU A 246 -1.60 -3.11 6.59
N VAL A 247 -1.94 -4.05 5.72
CA VAL A 247 -1.54 -5.47 5.84
C VAL A 247 -0.02 -5.62 5.80
N GLY A 248 0.65 -4.91 4.89
CA GLY A 248 2.10 -4.90 4.80
C GLY A 248 2.77 -4.39 6.07
N MET A 249 2.36 -3.23 6.59
CA MET A 249 2.92 -2.70 7.84
C MET A 249 2.71 -3.64 9.02
N TRP A 250 1.50 -4.21 9.17
CA TRP A 250 1.22 -5.18 10.23
C TRP A 250 2.13 -6.41 10.14
N LYS A 251 2.37 -6.90 8.93
CA LYS A 251 3.34 -7.96 8.65
C LYS A 251 4.76 -7.55 9.04
N ALA A 252 5.23 -6.36 8.64
CA ALA A 252 6.57 -5.88 8.97
C ALA A 252 6.78 -5.76 10.49
N PHE A 253 5.79 -5.28 11.24
CA PHE A 253 5.89 -5.23 12.71
C PHE A 253 6.04 -6.63 13.31
N GLY A 254 5.27 -7.61 12.82
CA GLY A 254 5.42 -9.00 13.25
C GLY A 254 6.77 -9.62 12.87
N GLU A 255 7.31 -9.28 11.70
CA GLU A 255 8.65 -9.72 11.28
C GLU A 255 9.74 -9.09 12.14
N MET A 256 9.70 -7.78 12.38
CA MET A 256 10.67 -7.06 13.22
C MET A 256 10.65 -7.55 14.68
N GLU A 257 9.47 -7.85 15.23
CA GLU A 257 9.37 -8.41 16.58
C GLU A 257 10.03 -9.79 16.66
N LYS A 258 9.79 -10.67 15.67
CA LYS A 258 10.45 -11.98 15.61
C LYS A 258 11.96 -11.89 15.43
N LEU A 259 12.43 -10.89 14.68
CA LEU A 259 13.85 -10.59 14.52
C LEU A 259 14.47 -9.96 15.79
N GLY A 260 13.65 -9.52 16.75
CA GLY A 260 14.09 -8.82 17.95
C GLY A 260 14.51 -7.37 17.73
N TRP A 261 14.10 -6.75 16.62
CA TRP A 261 14.44 -5.35 16.31
C TRP A 261 13.56 -4.36 17.06
N ILE A 262 12.33 -4.78 17.40
CA ILE A 262 11.35 -4.02 18.19
C ILE A 262 10.78 -4.90 19.31
N GLY A 263 10.17 -4.28 20.32
CA GLY A 263 9.40 -4.96 21.35
C GLY A 263 7.96 -5.33 20.92
N PRO A 264 7.16 -5.94 21.81
CA PRO A 264 5.81 -6.41 21.49
C PRO A 264 4.76 -5.30 21.38
N LYS A 265 5.07 -4.07 21.81
CA LYS A 265 4.15 -2.93 21.72
C LYS A 265 4.07 -2.46 20.25
N ARG A 266 3.00 -2.86 19.56
CA ARG A 266 2.71 -2.45 18.18
C ARG A 266 1.64 -1.33 18.14
N PRO A 267 1.59 -0.50 17.08
CA PRO A 267 0.58 0.55 16.93
C PRO A 267 -0.83 -0.02 16.82
N ARG A 268 -1.81 0.70 17.35
CA ARG A 268 -3.22 0.49 17.00
C ARG A 268 -3.43 0.93 15.55
N MET A 269 -3.93 0.02 14.70
CA MET A 269 -4.10 0.30 13.28
C MET A 269 -5.49 0.87 13.00
N VAL A 270 -5.56 2.01 12.33
CA VAL A 270 -6.81 2.64 11.90
C VAL A 270 -6.91 2.59 10.39
N THR A 271 -8.00 2.01 9.89
CA THR A 271 -8.34 2.09 8.47
C THR A 271 -9.31 3.24 8.23
N VAL A 272 -9.09 3.99 7.14
CA VAL A 272 -9.98 5.09 6.74
C VAL A 272 -10.53 4.84 5.34
N GLN A 273 -11.84 4.98 5.17
CA GLN A 273 -12.51 4.94 3.87
C GLN A 273 -13.42 6.17 3.69
N SER A 274 -13.77 6.50 2.44
CA SER A 274 -14.85 7.46 2.18
C SER A 274 -16.19 6.80 2.50
N ASP A 275 -17.16 7.56 3.03
CA ASP A 275 -18.51 7.07 3.30
C ASP A 275 -19.26 6.64 2.02
N GLY A 276 -18.86 7.16 0.85
CA GLY A 276 -19.33 6.72 -0.45
C GLY A 276 -18.74 5.39 -0.92
N CYS A 277 -17.77 4.81 -0.20
CA CYS A 277 -17.15 3.51 -0.48
C CYS A 277 -16.49 2.91 0.77
N ALA A 278 -17.27 2.42 1.74
CA ALA A 278 -16.80 1.98 3.06
C ALA A 278 -17.03 0.48 3.41
N PRO A 279 -16.72 -0.49 2.52
CA PRO A 279 -17.02 -1.91 2.77
C PRO A 279 -16.32 -2.49 4.00
N ILE A 280 -15.06 -2.10 4.27
CA ILE A 280 -14.30 -2.59 5.43
C ILE A 280 -14.86 -2.02 6.73
N VAL A 281 -15.25 -0.73 6.72
CA VAL A 281 -15.86 -0.08 7.90
C VAL A 281 -17.16 -0.80 8.27
N LYS A 282 -18.03 -1.05 7.29
CA LYS A 282 -19.27 -1.83 7.50
C LYS A 282 -18.98 -3.21 8.07
N ALA A 283 -18.09 -3.98 7.43
CA ALA A 283 -17.77 -5.34 7.85
C ALA A 283 -17.12 -5.41 9.25
N PHE A 284 -16.31 -4.40 9.62
CA PHE A 284 -15.68 -4.33 10.93
C PHE A 284 -16.73 -4.21 12.04
N TYR A 285 -17.66 -3.26 11.92
CA TYR A 285 -18.72 -3.04 12.91
C TYR A 285 -19.80 -4.12 12.91
N GLU A 286 -20.04 -4.78 11.78
CA GLU A 286 -20.90 -5.97 11.70
C GLU A 286 -20.21 -7.25 12.20
N ASN A 287 -18.95 -7.16 12.67
CA ASN A 287 -18.13 -8.28 13.12
C ASN A 287 -18.01 -9.43 12.10
N LYS A 288 -17.96 -9.10 10.81
CA LYS A 288 -17.83 -10.08 9.72
C LYS A 288 -16.37 -10.46 9.47
N GLU A 289 -16.13 -11.69 9.02
CA GLU A 289 -14.80 -12.14 8.55
C GLU A 289 -14.43 -11.50 7.20
N PHE A 290 -15.43 -11.29 6.34
CA PHE A 290 -15.29 -10.79 4.98
C PHE A 290 -16.22 -9.59 4.76
N ALA A 291 -15.80 -8.68 3.89
CA ALA A 291 -16.58 -7.51 3.50
C ALA A 291 -17.41 -7.80 2.25
N GLU A 292 -18.67 -7.37 2.29
CA GLU A 292 -19.52 -7.37 1.12
C GLU A 292 -19.10 -6.27 0.14
N PRO A 293 -19.21 -6.49 -1.19
CA PRO A 293 -18.98 -5.44 -2.16
C PRO A 293 -19.85 -4.20 -1.91
N TRP A 294 -19.24 -3.02 -1.97
CA TRP A 294 -19.95 -1.76 -1.83
C TRP A 294 -20.68 -1.37 -3.13
N PRO A 295 -22.00 -1.15 -3.12
CA PRO A 295 -22.74 -0.75 -4.31
C PRO A 295 -22.48 0.72 -4.65
N ASN A 296 -22.44 1.04 -5.96
CA ASN A 296 -22.38 2.42 -6.47
C ASN A 296 -21.28 3.29 -5.83
N ALA A 297 -20.10 2.69 -5.66
CA ALA A 297 -18.96 3.33 -5.00
C ALA A 297 -18.57 4.65 -5.68
N ARG A 298 -18.54 5.73 -4.89
CA ARG A 298 -18.18 7.08 -5.33
C ARG A 298 -17.35 7.78 -4.26
N THR A 299 -16.35 8.53 -4.69
CA THR A 299 -15.59 9.45 -3.82
C THR A 299 -14.63 10.28 -4.66
N ILE A 300 -14.28 11.49 -4.20
CA ILE A 300 -13.17 12.30 -4.73
C ILE A 300 -11.79 11.66 -4.49
N ALA A 301 -11.69 10.69 -3.58
CA ALA A 301 -10.44 10.01 -3.23
C ALA A 301 -10.28 8.69 -3.99
N ASP A 302 -9.88 8.75 -5.26
CA ASP A 302 -9.82 7.59 -6.16
C ASP A 302 -9.03 6.39 -5.61
N GLY A 303 -7.95 6.63 -4.86
CA GLY A 303 -7.12 5.56 -4.29
C GLY A 303 -7.81 4.72 -3.23
N ILE A 304 -8.91 5.22 -2.64
CA ILE A 304 -9.77 4.51 -1.68
C ILE A 304 -11.17 4.16 -2.24
N ARG A 305 -11.45 4.45 -3.51
CA ARG A 305 -12.66 4.00 -4.23
C ARG A 305 -12.56 2.52 -4.64
N VAL A 306 -12.49 1.63 -3.66
CA VAL A 306 -12.36 0.17 -3.87
C VAL A 306 -13.57 -0.56 -3.26
N PRO A 307 -14.56 -0.95 -4.08
CA PRO A 307 -15.80 -1.52 -3.57
C PRO A 307 -15.64 -2.94 -3.00
N ALA A 308 -14.64 -3.70 -3.45
CA ALA A 308 -14.35 -5.04 -2.94
C ALA A 308 -12.84 -5.29 -2.95
N ALA A 309 -12.32 -5.87 -1.86
CA ALA A 309 -10.91 -6.21 -1.70
C ALA A 309 -10.75 -7.73 -1.51
N VAL A 310 -9.87 -8.36 -2.29
CA VAL A 310 -9.66 -9.82 -2.26
C VAL A 310 -9.10 -10.31 -0.90
N GLY A 311 -8.32 -9.46 -0.22
CA GLY A 311 -7.77 -9.72 1.11
C GLY A 311 -8.38 -8.85 2.21
N ASP A 312 -9.66 -8.50 2.09
CA ASP A 312 -10.47 -7.85 3.12
C ASP A 312 -10.28 -8.44 4.53
N PHE A 313 -10.30 -9.77 4.66
CA PHE A 313 -10.12 -10.48 5.93
C PHE A 313 -8.77 -10.20 6.58
N LEU A 314 -7.70 -9.97 5.79
CA LEU A 314 -6.38 -9.60 6.32
C LEU A 314 -6.41 -8.20 6.95
N ILE A 315 -7.18 -7.28 6.37
CA ILE A 315 -7.38 -5.93 6.92
C ILE A 315 -8.17 -6.04 8.22
N LEU A 316 -9.31 -6.72 8.21
CA LEU A 316 -10.18 -6.89 9.36
C LEU A 316 -9.47 -7.56 10.54
N ARG A 317 -8.67 -8.60 10.28
CA ARG A 317 -7.84 -9.25 11.30
C ARG A 317 -6.79 -8.31 11.87
N ALA A 318 -6.04 -7.59 11.04
CA ALA A 318 -5.04 -6.63 11.51
C ALA A 318 -5.64 -5.51 12.39
N LEU A 319 -6.85 -5.02 12.05
CA LEU A 319 -7.57 -4.05 12.88
C LEU A 319 -7.94 -4.64 14.24
N ARG A 320 -8.48 -5.86 14.27
CA ARG A 320 -8.87 -6.54 15.52
C ARG A 320 -7.66 -6.87 16.39
N GLU A 321 -6.63 -7.48 15.80
CA GLU A 321 -5.40 -7.89 16.49
C GLU A 321 -4.62 -6.69 17.07
N SER A 322 -4.66 -5.54 16.39
CA SER A 322 -4.01 -4.32 16.88
C SER A 322 -4.82 -3.54 17.91
N GLY A 323 -6.05 -3.96 18.25
CA GLY A 323 -6.97 -3.14 19.05
C GLY A 323 -7.34 -1.82 18.36
N GLY A 324 -7.29 -1.82 17.03
CA GLY A 324 -7.54 -0.70 16.15
C GLY A 324 -9.03 -0.47 15.85
N THR A 325 -9.31 0.35 14.83
CA THR A 325 -10.69 0.69 14.43
C THR A 325 -10.80 1.04 12.94
N ALA A 326 -12.03 1.17 12.45
CA ALA A 326 -12.35 1.54 11.08
C ALA A 326 -13.21 2.80 11.04
N VAL A 327 -12.84 3.78 10.20
CA VAL A 327 -13.54 5.07 10.10
C VAL A 327 -13.97 5.34 8.67
N ALA A 328 -15.24 5.69 8.49
CA ALA A 328 -15.75 6.30 7.26
C ALA A 328 -15.83 7.82 7.43
N VAL A 329 -15.39 8.56 6.42
CA VAL A 329 -15.42 10.04 6.39
C VAL A 329 -16.09 10.54 5.11
N PRO A 330 -16.91 11.61 5.17
CA PRO A 330 -17.50 12.20 3.99
C PRO A 330 -16.47 12.94 3.14
N ASP A 331 -16.68 12.98 1.82
CA ASP A 331 -15.80 13.67 0.87
C ASP A 331 -15.60 15.16 1.21
N ALA A 332 -16.62 15.83 1.74
CA ALA A 332 -16.50 17.22 2.21
C ALA A 332 -15.44 17.35 3.33
N ALA A 333 -15.45 16.44 4.31
CA ALA A 333 -14.46 16.42 5.38
C ALA A 333 -13.07 16.02 4.86
N ILE A 334 -13.00 15.13 3.87
CA ILE A 334 -11.74 14.80 3.19
C ILE A 334 -11.14 16.06 2.57
N LEU A 335 -11.95 16.85 1.85
CA LEU A 335 -11.49 18.06 1.17
C LEU A 335 -11.01 19.12 2.16
N GLU A 336 -11.81 19.42 3.19
CA GLU A 336 -11.46 20.35 4.27
C GLU A 336 -10.17 19.94 4.98
N ALA A 337 -10.03 18.65 5.31
CA ALA A 337 -8.84 18.12 5.95
C ALA A 337 -7.62 18.14 5.02
N THR A 338 -7.80 17.95 3.72
CA THR A 338 -6.69 18.09 2.74
C THR A 338 -6.18 19.52 2.72
N TYR A 339 -7.06 20.52 2.68
CA TYR A 339 -6.69 21.95 2.79
C TYR A 339 -5.98 22.25 4.11
N LEU A 340 -6.51 21.74 5.22
CA LEU A 340 -5.93 21.90 6.55
C LEU A 340 -4.51 21.31 6.62
N MET A 341 -4.32 20.09 6.12
CA MET A 341 -3.02 19.43 6.08
C MET A 341 -2.04 20.24 5.22
N GLY A 342 -2.44 20.64 4.02
CA GLY A 342 -1.57 21.42 3.12
C GLY A 342 -1.14 22.76 3.72
N LYS A 343 -2.11 23.58 4.19
CA LYS A 343 -1.82 24.93 4.74
C LYS A 343 -0.96 24.90 6.01
N THR A 344 -0.94 23.78 6.75
CA THR A 344 -0.22 23.67 8.03
C THR A 344 1.07 22.87 7.95
N SER A 345 1.27 22.02 6.94
CA SER A 345 2.48 21.20 6.80
C SER A 345 3.38 21.58 5.63
N GLY A 346 2.87 22.34 4.65
CA GLY A 346 3.65 22.74 3.47
C GLY A 346 3.81 21.65 2.42
N ILE A 347 3.12 20.51 2.57
CA ILE A 347 3.01 19.49 1.51
C ILE A 347 1.77 19.77 0.65
N TRP A 348 1.70 19.16 -0.53
CA TRP A 348 0.46 19.06 -1.31
C TRP A 348 -0.10 17.64 -1.20
N PRO A 349 -0.94 17.35 -0.19
CA PRO A 349 -1.40 15.99 0.05
C PRO A 349 -2.46 15.59 -0.97
N ALA A 350 -2.51 14.30 -1.26
CA ALA A 350 -3.64 13.71 -1.98
C ALA A 350 -4.88 13.65 -1.06
N PRO A 351 -6.11 13.53 -1.60
CA PRO A 351 -7.32 13.41 -0.78
C PRO A 351 -7.27 12.21 0.19
N GLU A 352 -6.53 11.15 -0.11
CA GLU A 352 -6.30 10.05 0.82
C GLU A 352 -5.54 10.48 2.08
N GLY A 353 -4.60 11.42 1.96
CA GLY A 353 -3.95 12.06 3.11
C GLY A 353 -4.95 12.87 3.93
N GLY A 354 -5.78 13.69 3.27
CA GLY A 354 -6.88 14.41 3.92
C GLY A 354 -7.84 13.49 4.67
N ALA A 355 -8.17 12.33 4.11
CA ALA A 355 -9.02 11.34 4.77
C ALA A 355 -8.42 10.89 6.13
N THR A 356 -7.10 10.67 6.21
CA THR A 356 -6.46 10.31 7.48
C THR A 356 -6.58 11.40 8.54
N LEU A 357 -6.45 12.68 8.14
CA LEU A 357 -6.62 13.80 9.07
C LEU A 357 -8.09 13.98 9.47
N ALA A 358 -9.05 13.81 8.55
CA ALA A 358 -10.47 13.83 8.89
C ALA A 358 -10.83 12.74 9.92
N ALA A 359 -10.29 11.52 9.73
CA ALA A 359 -10.48 10.43 10.68
C ALA A 359 -9.81 10.71 12.03
N PHE A 360 -8.59 11.28 12.04
CA PHE A 360 -7.92 11.71 13.26
C PHE A 360 -8.77 12.69 14.08
N LEU A 361 -9.29 13.74 13.43
CA LEU A 361 -10.11 14.76 14.10
C LEU A 361 -11.35 14.14 14.75
N ARG A 362 -12.00 13.19 14.05
CA ARG A 362 -13.14 12.44 14.60
C ARG A 362 -12.72 11.57 15.78
N LEU A 363 -11.69 10.74 15.63
CA LEU A 363 -11.26 9.81 16.68
C LEU A 363 -10.74 10.51 17.93
N ARG A 364 -10.12 11.69 17.79
CA ARG A 364 -9.73 12.54 18.91
C ARG A 364 -10.96 13.11 19.61
N LYS A 365 -11.91 13.67 18.85
CA LYS A 365 -13.18 14.18 19.40
C LYS A 365 -13.97 13.10 20.15
N ASP A 366 -13.96 11.88 19.64
CA ASP A 366 -14.63 10.72 20.23
C ASP A 366 -13.85 10.12 21.43
N GLY A 367 -12.68 10.67 21.78
CA GLY A 367 -11.84 10.21 22.89
C GLY A 367 -11.12 8.87 22.65
N TRP A 368 -11.13 8.36 21.41
CA TRP A 368 -10.47 7.09 21.05
C TRP A 368 -8.94 7.26 20.94
N ILE A 369 -8.49 8.42 20.45
CA ILE A 369 -7.10 8.88 20.52
C ILE A 369 -6.96 9.74 21.78
N ARG A 370 -6.03 9.37 22.66
CA ARG A 370 -5.70 10.15 23.86
C ARG A 370 -4.71 11.26 23.50
N ASP A 371 -4.78 12.39 24.21
CA ASP A 371 -3.95 13.58 23.91
C ASP A 371 -2.42 13.35 24.06
N ASP A 372 -2.01 12.28 24.75
CA ASP A 372 -0.61 11.89 24.96
C ASP A 372 -0.08 10.89 23.92
N GLU A 373 -0.93 10.40 23.02
CA GLU A 373 -0.55 9.39 22.04
C GLU A 373 0.14 9.98 20.80
N SER A 374 1.21 9.29 20.39
CA SER A 374 1.86 9.53 19.10
C SER A 374 1.07 8.93 17.95
N VAL A 375 0.77 9.74 16.93
CA VAL A 375 -0.07 9.36 15.78
C VAL A 375 0.65 9.64 14.47
N ILE A 376 0.67 8.66 13.57
CA ILE A 376 1.13 8.85 12.19
C ILE A 376 -0.06 8.90 11.23
N LEU A 377 -0.14 9.97 10.44
CA LEU A 377 -1.02 10.13 9.30
C LEU A 377 -0.27 9.74 8.02
N PHE A 378 -0.80 8.77 7.27
CA PHE A 378 -0.22 8.39 5.98
C PHE A 378 -0.81 9.20 4.82
N ASN A 379 -0.03 10.14 4.26
CA ASN A 379 -0.34 10.72 2.97
C ASN A 379 0.16 9.79 1.87
N THR A 380 -0.75 9.12 1.15
CA THR A 380 -0.37 8.03 0.23
C THR A 380 -0.06 8.49 -1.20
N GLY A 381 -0.25 9.77 -1.52
CA GLY A 381 -0.03 10.31 -2.85
C GLY A 381 0.19 11.82 -2.86
N ASN A 382 0.62 12.32 -4.01
CA ASN A 382 0.83 13.75 -4.25
C ASN A 382 -0.46 14.39 -4.78
N GLY A 383 -0.83 15.55 -4.25
CA GLY A 383 -2.02 16.31 -4.66
C GLY A 383 -2.02 16.72 -6.13
N ALA A 384 -0.85 16.87 -6.77
CA ALA A 384 -0.74 17.18 -8.21
C ALA A 384 -1.42 16.12 -9.10
N LYS A 385 -1.43 14.85 -8.65
CA LYS A 385 -2.12 13.74 -9.33
C LYS A 385 -3.63 13.90 -9.34
N TYR A 386 -4.15 14.73 -8.43
CA TYR A 386 -5.56 15.00 -8.20
C TYR A 386 -5.89 16.46 -8.51
N SER A 387 -5.11 17.12 -9.37
CA SER A 387 -5.33 18.53 -9.77
C SER A 387 -6.78 18.82 -10.19
N HIS A 388 -7.45 17.84 -10.79
CA HIS A 388 -8.85 17.91 -11.25
C HIS A 388 -9.92 18.02 -10.15
N ILE A 389 -9.57 17.92 -8.86
CA ILE A 389 -10.53 18.11 -7.75
C ILE A 389 -10.47 19.52 -7.15
N TRP A 390 -9.53 20.35 -7.63
CA TRP A 390 -9.29 21.71 -7.16
C TRP A 390 -9.70 22.68 -8.26
N ASP A 391 -10.91 23.23 -8.15
CA ASP A 391 -11.44 24.30 -9.00
C ASP A 391 -11.57 25.61 -8.22
#